data_AF-A0A519LAB7-F1
#
_entry.id   AF-A0A519LAB7-F1
#
_cell.length_a   1.000
_cell.length_b   1.000
_cell.length_c   1.000
_cell.angle_alpha   90.00
_cell.angle_beta   90.00
_cell.angle_gamma   90.00
#
_symmetry.space_group_name_H-M   'P 1'
#
loop_
_entity.id
_entity.type
_entity.pdbx_description
1 polymer ?
#
loop_
_entity_poly.entity_id
_entity_poly.type
_entity_poly.pdbx_seq_one_letter_code
_entity_poly.pdbx_strand_id
1 'polypeptide(L)'
;MSSPVIKAICRRIESRMGGGKNAALAAGVSGGLWSQYCSDEHPTITIPTHRLLEIAAGDERRAIASLFTDEEQELVNDLVSEASEVTEGAAELQGIVRLAAADGKLTLNERRRIREKALQVRSDADDVLKGVG
;
A
#
# COMPACT_ATOMS: atom_id res chain seq x y z
N MET A 1 -3.33 17.68 11.43
CA MET A 1 -2.55 16.41 11.45
C MET A 1 -3.15 15.48 12.49
N SER A 2 -3.55 14.28 12.10
CA SER A 2 -4.08 13.27 13.02
C SER A 2 -2.94 12.70 13.87
N SER A 3 -2.67 13.32 15.03
CA SER A 3 -1.74 12.82 16.05
C SER A 3 -1.91 11.32 16.32
N PRO A 4 -3.15 10.76 16.42
CA PRO A 4 -3.35 9.32 16.59
C PRO A 4 -2.67 8.42 15.54
N VAL A 5 -2.67 8.83 14.27
CA VAL A 5 -2.04 8.03 13.20
C VAL A 5 -0.52 8.04 13.34
N ILE A 6 0.08 9.20 13.62
CA ILE A 6 1.53 9.31 13.86
C ILE A 6 1.94 8.43 15.05
N LYS A 7 1.15 8.43 16.14
CA LYS A 7 1.39 7.57 17.30
C LYS A 7 1.30 6.08 16.95
N ALA A 8 0.31 5.70 16.15
CA ALA A 8 0.16 4.31 15.69
C ALA A 8 1.34 3.85 14.82
N ILE A 9 1.90 4.74 13.99
CA ILE A 9 3.09 4.46 13.17
C ILE A 9 4.33 4.32 14.08
N CYS A 10 4.52 5.19 15.08
CA CYS A 10 5.59 5.04 16.05
C CYS A 10 5.56 3.68 16.78
N ARG A 11 4.38 3.19 17.17
CA ARG A 11 4.23 1.87 17.80
C ARG A 11 4.59 0.70 16.87
N ARG A 12 4.27 0.82 15.57
CA ARG A 12 4.65 -0.18 14.56
C ARG A 12 6.16 -0.25 14.38
N ILE A 13 6.80 0.90 14.22
CA ILE A 13 8.27 1.00 14.13
C ILE A 13 8.92 0.43 15.39
N GLU A 14 8.41 0.79 16.57
CA GLU A 14 8.91 0.27 17.84
C GLU A 14 8.87 -1.26 17.90
N SER A 15 7.74 -1.84 17.50
CA SER A 15 7.55 -3.29 17.47
C SER A 15 8.52 -3.96 16.49
N ARG A 16 8.72 -3.38 15.31
CA ARG A 16 9.64 -3.86 14.27
C ARG A 16 11.11 -3.78 14.69
N MET A 17 11.49 -2.73 15.42
CA MET A 17 12.86 -2.50 15.88
C MET A 17 13.20 -3.18 17.22
N GLY A 18 12.24 -3.89 17.81
CA GLY A 18 12.44 -4.62 19.07
C GLY A 18 12.54 -3.71 20.30
N GLY A 19 11.90 -2.54 20.27
CA GLY A 19 11.73 -1.67 21.43
C GLY A 19 12.08 -0.19 21.21
N GLY A 20 11.50 0.69 22.03
CA GLY A 20 11.58 2.14 21.86
C GLY A 20 12.99 2.71 21.94
N LYS A 21 13.91 2.06 22.65
CA LYS A 21 15.33 2.47 22.70
C LYS A 21 16.01 2.34 21.34
N ASN A 22 15.74 1.26 20.61
CA ASN A 22 16.30 1.03 19.27
C ASN A 22 15.66 1.96 18.25
N ALA A 23 14.35 2.15 18.36
CA ALA A 23 13.62 3.07 17.50
C ALA A 23 14.04 4.53 17.71
N ALA A 24 14.28 4.96 18.95
CA ALA A 24 14.83 6.27 19.25
C ALA A 24 16.22 6.48 18.64
N LEU A 25 17.10 5.47 18.78
CA LEU A 25 18.44 5.51 18.21
C LEU A 25 18.39 5.63 16.67
N ALA A 26 17.55 4.83 16.03
CA ALA A 26 17.36 4.87 14.59
C ALA A 26 16.82 6.22 14.11
N ALA A 27 15.91 6.84 14.85
CA ALA A 27 15.35 8.16 14.53
C ALA A 27 16.28 9.33 14.91
N GLY A 28 17.43 9.08 15.54
CA GLY A 28 18.31 10.12 16.05
C GLY A 28 17.69 10.98 17.15
N VAL A 29 16.77 10.42 17.94
CA VAL A 29 16.10 11.10 19.06
C VAL A 29 16.52 10.52 20.41
N SER A 30 16.33 11.30 21.48
CA SER A 30 16.62 10.81 22.83
C SER A 30 15.74 9.62 23.20
N GLY A 31 16.34 8.59 23.80
CA GLY A 31 15.65 7.36 24.20
C GLY A 31 14.44 7.57 25.12
N GLY A 32 14.45 8.63 25.93
CA GLY A 32 13.33 8.97 26.82
C GLY A 32 12.13 9.64 26.12
N LEU A 33 12.30 10.14 24.89
CA LEU A 33 11.23 10.83 24.16
C LEU A 33 10.36 9.88 23.35
N TRP A 34 10.87 8.69 23.00
CA TRP A 34 10.15 7.75 22.15
C TRP A 34 8.84 7.26 22.79
N SER A 35 8.87 6.95 24.08
CA SER A 35 7.66 6.57 24.83
C SER A 35 6.60 7.68 24.82
N GLN A 36 7.02 8.96 24.86
CA GLN A 36 6.10 10.10 24.78
C GLN A 36 5.48 10.23 23.39
N TYR A 37 6.24 9.93 22.34
CA TYR A 37 5.72 9.88 20.98
C TYR A 37 4.68 8.79 20.81
N CYS A 38 4.82 7.63 21.45
CA CYS A 38 3.87 6.52 21.38
C CYS A 38 2.65 6.68 22.31
N SER A 39 2.78 7.44 23.40
CA SER A 39 1.80 7.53 24.50
C SER A 39 0.58 8.40 24.15
N ASP A 40 -0.60 7.91 24.51
CA ASP A 40 -1.86 8.65 24.40
C ASP A 40 -2.02 9.69 25.54
N GLU A 41 -1.22 9.59 26.61
CA GLU A 41 -1.18 10.57 27.71
C GLU A 41 -0.56 11.92 27.28
N HIS A 42 0.12 11.94 26.13
CA HIS A 42 0.73 13.12 25.54
C HIS A 42 0.25 13.33 24.10
N PRO A 43 -1.03 13.71 23.90
CA PRO A 43 -1.66 13.76 22.58
C PRO A 43 -1.03 14.80 21.64
N THR A 44 -0.38 15.83 22.18
CA THR A 44 0.28 16.90 21.41
C THR A 44 1.74 16.63 21.10
N ILE A 45 2.34 15.63 21.74
CA ILE A 45 3.76 15.29 21.57
C ILE A 45 3.87 14.22 20.48
N THR A 46 4.44 14.60 19.34
CA THR A 46 4.72 13.71 18.21
C THR A 46 6.17 13.84 17.78
N ILE A 47 6.73 12.76 17.25
CA ILE A 47 8.04 12.79 16.63
C ILE A 47 8.03 13.75 15.42
N PRO A 48 9.11 14.51 15.16
CA PRO A 48 9.21 15.28 13.92
C PRO A 48 9.11 14.38 12.68
N THR A 49 8.23 14.75 11.73
CA THR A 49 7.90 13.92 10.56
C THR A 49 9.12 13.53 9.72
N HIS A 50 10.11 14.41 9.57
CA HIS A 50 11.34 14.10 8.82
C HIS A 50 12.12 12.94 9.46
N ARG A 51 12.20 12.88 10.79
CA ARG A 51 12.84 11.76 11.52
C ARG A 51 12.06 10.48 11.39
N LEU A 52 10.73 10.57 11.36
CA LEU A 52 9.86 9.42 11.17
C LEU A 52 10.04 8.80 9.77
N LEU A 53 10.18 9.64 8.73
CA LEU A 53 10.41 9.19 7.36
C LEU A 53 11.77 8.51 7.15
N GLU A 54 12.81 8.93 7.89
CA GLU A 54 14.15 8.32 7.84
C GLU A 54 14.13 6.84 8.25
N ILE A 55 13.22 6.47 9.17
CA ILE A 55 13.16 5.12 9.75
C ILE A 55 11.96 4.28 9.31
N ALA A 56 11.00 4.90 8.63
CA ALA A 56 9.78 4.26 8.16
C ALA A 56 10.07 3.26 7.02
N ALA A 57 9.42 2.10 7.07
CA ALA A 57 9.34 1.09 6.01
C ALA A 57 8.33 1.50 4.91
N GLY A 58 8.26 0.76 3.80
CA GLY A 58 7.48 1.16 2.62
C GLY A 58 5.96 1.32 2.86
N ASP A 59 5.37 0.49 3.69
CA ASP A 59 3.97 0.59 4.15
C ASP A 59 3.77 1.77 5.12
N GLU A 60 4.69 1.95 6.07
CA GLU A 60 4.69 3.07 7.01
C GLU A 60 4.83 4.43 6.29
N ARG A 61 5.67 4.52 5.25
CA ARG A 61 5.82 5.74 4.43
C ARG A 61 4.56 6.09 3.66
N ARG A 62 3.85 5.10 3.12
CA ARG A 62 2.55 5.32 2.48
C ARG A 62 1.52 5.85 3.48
N ALA A 63 1.45 5.26 4.68
CA ALA A 63 0.59 5.75 5.75
C ALA A 63 0.98 7.15 6.30
N ILE A 64 2.21 7.60 6.10
CA ILE A 64 2.61 8.98 6.40
C ILE A 64 2.20 9.90 5.25
N ALA A 65 2.38 9.48 3.99
CA ALA A 65 1.99 10.26 2.82
C ALA A 65 0.48 10.54 2.79
N SER A 66 -0.34 9.56 3.19
CA SER A 66 -1.79 9.69 3.34
C SER A 66 -2.22 10.79 4.32
N LEU A 67 -1.37 11.18 5.28
CA LEU A 67 -1.63 12.29 6.20
C LEU A 67 -1.50 13.67 5.56
N PHE A 68 -0.87 13.74 4.39
CA PHE A 68 -0.58 14.98 3.66
C PHE A 68 -1.31 15.07 2.32
N THR A 69 -1.95 13.98 1.89
CA THR A 69 -2.86 13.96 0.74
C THR A 69 -4.29 14.08 1.24
N ASP A 70 -5.12 14.85 0.53
CA ASP A 70 -6.56 14.82 0.76
C ASP A 70 -7.05 13.37 0.55
N GLU A 71 -7.86 12.83 1.47
CA GLU A 71 -8.38 11.44 1.39
C GLU A 71 -9.07 11.19 0.03
N GLU A 72 -9.67 12.22 -0.55
CA GLU A 72 -10.28 12.18 -1.89
C GLU A 72 -9.22 12.07 -3.01
N GLN A 73 -8.06 12.71 -2.85
CA GLN A 73 -6.95 12.61 -3.79
C GLN A 73 -6.25 11.24 -3.70
N GLU A 74 -6.16 10.66 -2.51
CA GLU A 74 -5.63 9.30 -2.34
C GLU A 74 -6.57 8.26 -2.97
N LEU A 75 -7.88 8.37 -2.73
CA LEU A 75 -8.89 7.54 -3.39
C LEU A 75 -8.79 7.64 -4.92
N VAL A 76 -8.64 8.86 -5.46
CA VAL A 76 -8.47 9.06 -6.91
C VAL A 76 -7.19 8.41 -7.42
N ASN A 77 -6.08 8.50 -6.68
CA ASN A 77 -4.82 7.87 -7.08
C ASN A 77 -4.91 6.35 -7.07
N ASP A 78 -5.55 5.77 -6.04
CA ASP A 78 -5.77 4.34 -5.93
C ASP A 78 -6.65 3.83 -7.07
N LEU A 79 -7.76 4.52 -7.35
CA LEU A 79 -8.65 4.21 -8.49
C LEU A 79 -7.93 4.26 -9.84
N VAL A 80 -7.05 5.26 -10.04
CA VAL A 80 -6.23 5.37 -11.25
C VAL A 80 -5.25 4.21 -11.36
N SER A 81 -4.64 3.80 -10.25
CA SER A 81 -3.73 2.64 -10.21
C SER A 81 -4.47 1.35 -10.56
N GLU A 82 -5.58 1.06 -9.89
CA GLU A 82 -6.39 -0.14 -10.13
C GLU A 82 -6.91 -0.19 -11.57
N ALA A 83 -7.40 0.94 -12.13
CA ALA A 83 -7.81 1.01 -13.53
C ALA A 83 -6.67 0.74 -14.52
N SER A 84 -5.44 1.15 -14.16
CA SER A 84 -4.25 0.87 -14.96
C SER A 84 -3.90 -0.63 -14.92
N GLU A 85 -3.96 -1.26 -13.74
CA GLU A 85 -3.73 -2.70 -13.57
C GLU A 85 -4.72 -3.55 -14.39
N VAL A 86 -6.01 -3.17 -14.40
CA VAL A 86 -7.02 -3.81 -15.25
C VAL A 86 -6.65 -3.72 -16.73
N THR A 87 -6.19 -2.55 -17.16
CA THR A 87 -5.80 -2.30 -18.55
C THR A 87 -4.61 -3.17 -18.96
N GLU A 88 -3.58 -3.24 -18.12
CA GLU A 88 -2.41 -4.09 -18.33
C GLU A 88 -2.80 -5.58 -18.34
N GLY A 89 -3.61 -6.02 -17.37
CA GLY A 89 -4.12 -7.37 -17.29
C GLY A 89 -4.94 -7.78 -18.52
N ALA A 90 -5.77 -6.88 -19.04
CA ALA A 90 -6.54 -7.08 -20.26
C ALA A 90 -5.64 -7.18 -21.50
N ALA A 91 -4.60 -6.35 -21.60
CA ALA A 91 -3.61 -6.42 -22.68
C ALA A 91 -2.85 -7.76 -22.65
N GLU A 92 -2.43 -8.23 -21.47
CA GLU A 92 -1.81 -9.54 -21.31
C GLU A 92 -2.74 -10.68 -21.71
N LEU A 93 -4.01 -10.63 -21.28
CA LEU A 93 -5.03 -11.61 -21.69
C LEU A 93 -5.18 -11.65 -23.21
N GLN A 94 -5.23 -10.49 -23.87
CA GLN A 94 -5.28 -10.41 -25.33
C GLN A 94 -4.05 -11.07 -25.97
N GLY A 95 -2.86 -10.84 -25.43
CA GLY A 95 -1.63 -11.48 -25.86
C GLY A 95 -1.70 -13.01 -25.76
N ILE A 96 -2.15 -13.53 -24.61
CA ILE A 96 -2.31 -14.98 -24.39
C ILE A 96 -3.30 -15.58 -25.39
N VAL A 97 -4.44 -14.93 -25.62
CA VAL A 97 -5.44 -15.40 -26.58
C VAL A 97 -4.90 -15.42 -28.00
N ARG A 98 -4.17 -14.37 -28.43
CA ARG A 98 -3.56 -14.32 -29.77
C ARG A 98 -2.54 -15.44 -29.97
N LEU A 99 -1.67 -15.67 -28.99
CA LEU A 99 -0.67 -16.73 -29.06
C LEU A 99 -1.34 -18.12 -29.13
N ALA A 100 -2.34 -18.36 -28.29
CA ALA A 100 -3.04 -19.64 -28.24
C ALA A 100 -3.96 -19.88 -29.45
N ALA A 101 -4.36 -18.83 -30.16
CA ALA A 101 -5.16 -18.93 -31.38
C ALA A 101 -4.32 -19.01 -32.66
N ALA A 102 -3.00 -18.87 -32.59
CA ALA A 102 -2.11 -18.79 -33.76
C ALA A 102 -2.22 -20.02 -34.66
N ASP A 103 -2.35 -21.21 -34.07
CA ASP A 103 -2.46 -22.49 -34.78
C ASP A 103 -3.91 -22.91 -35.10
N GLY A 104 -4.88 -22.01 -34.84
CA GLY A 104 -6.30 -22.23 -35.11
C GLY A 104 -6.98 -23.28 -34.22
N LYS A 105 -6.28 -23.84 -33.22
CA LYS A 105 -6.81 -24.82 -32.26
C LYS A 105 -6.32 -24.52 -30.85
N LEU A 106 -7.26 -24.37 -29.92
CA LEU A 106 -6.98 -24.19 -28.51
C LEU A 106 -6.81 -25.53 -27.79
N THR A 107 -5.66 -25.75 -27.17
CA THR A 107 -5.42 -26.87 -26.26
C THR A 107 -6.18 -26.68 -24.94
N LEU A 108 -6.32 -27.77 -24.16
CA LEU A 108 -6.94 -27.69 -22.83
C LEU A 108 -6.17 -26.77 -21.87
N ASN A 109 -4.84 -26.79 -21.93
CA ASN A 109 -3.99 -25.98 -21.06
C ASN A 109 -4.12 -24.49 -21.38
N GLU A 110 -4.18 -24.13 -22.67
CA GLU A 110 -4.39 -22.75 -23.09
C GLU A 110 -5.77 -22.23 -22.70
N ARG A 111 -6.82 -23.04 -22.89
CA ARG A 111 -8.17 -22.68 -22.42
C ARG A 111 -8.19 -22.41 -20.92
N ARG A 112 -7.51 -23.24 -20.13
CA ARG A 112 -7.39 -23.05 -18.68
C ARG A 112 -6.66 -21.75 -18.35
N ARG A 113 -5.51 -21.49 -18.98
CA ARG A 113 -4.71 -20.28 -18.75
C ARG A 113 -5.46 -19.00 -19.15
N ILE A 114 -6.16 -19.02 -20.29
CA ILE A 114 -7.03 -17.91 -20.73
C ILE A 114 -8.11 -17.66 -19.69
N ARG A 115 -8.77 -18.72 -19.21
CA ARG A 115 -9.83 -18.61 -18.21
C ARG A 115 -9.32 -18.06 -16.88
N GLU A 116 -8.19 -18.55 -16.39
CA GLU A 116 -7.57 -18.07 -15.15
C GLU A 116 -7.24 -16.58 -15.25
N LYS A 117 -6.56 -16.14 -16.32
CA LYS A 117 -6.25 -14.72 -16.51
C LYS A 117 -7.51 -13.87 -16.70
N ALA A 118 -8.51 -14.35 -17.43
CA ALA A 118 -9.78 -13.64 -17.60
C ALA A 118 -10.55 -13.47 -16.28
N LEU A 119 -10.51 -14.48 -15.40
CA LEU A 119 -11.11 -14.37 -14.07
C LEU A 119 -10.37 -13.36 -13.19
N GLN A 120 -9.04 -13.31 -13.28
CA GLN A 120 -8.23 -12.31 -12.58
C GLN A 120 -8.60 -10.89 -13.04
N VAL A 121 -8.54 -10.63 -14.34
CA VAL A 121 -8.87 -9.30 -14.90
C VAL A 121 -10.29 -8.86 -14.53
N ARG A 122 -11.24 -9.80 -14.50
CA ARG A 122 -12.60 -9.50 -14.03
C ARG A 122 -12.62 -9.12 -12.56
N SER A 123 -11.90 -9.85 -11.70
CA SER A 123 -11.78 -9.52 -10.28
C SER A 123 -11.19 -8.13 -10.08
N ASP A 124 -10.11 -7.81 -10.80
CA ASP A 124 -9.45 -6.51 -10.71
C ASP A 124 -10.42 -5.38 -11.16
N ALA A 125 -11.25 -5.63 -12.19
CA ALA A 125 -12.27 -4.70 -12.63
C ALA A 125 -13.43 -4.54 -11.61
N ASP A 126 -13.81 -5.63 -10.93
CA ASP A 126 -14.80 -5.59 -9.86
C ASP A 126 -14.29 -4.77 -8.66
N ASP A 127 -12.98 -4.75 -8.41
CA ASP A 127 -12.39 -3.95 -7.34
C ASP A 127 -12.40 -2.45 -7.67
N VAL A 128 -12.10 -2.07 -8.92
CA VAL A 128 -12.31 -0.68 -9.39
C VAL A 128 -13.77 -0.25 -9.22
N LEU A 129 -14.73 -1.11 -9.58
CA LEU A 129 -16.15 -0.79 -9.44
C LEU A 129 -16.55 -0.54 -7.98
N LYS A 130 -16.05 -1.34 -7.04
CA LYS A 130 -16.28 -1.13 -5.60
C LYS A 130 -15.62 0.15 -5.09
N GLY A 131 -14.44 0.49 -5.61
CA GLY A 131 -13.73 1.71 -5.22
C GLY A 131 -14.46 3.00 -5.61
N VAL A 132 -15.26 2.97 -6.68
CA VAL A 132 -16.03 4.14 -7.15
C VAL A 132 -17.37 4.33 -6.42
N GLY A 133 -17.95 3.25 -5.85
CA GLY A 133 -19.19 3.28 -5.05
C GLY A 133 -20.33 2.44 -5.60
#